data_AF-A0A397GK79-F1
#
_entry.id   AF-A0A397GK79-F1
#
_cell.length_a   1.000
_cell.length_b   1.000
_cell.length_c   1.000
_cell.angle_alpha   90.00
_cell.angle_beta   90.00
_cell.angle_gamma   90.00
#
_symmetry.space_group_name_H-M   'P 1'
#
loop_
_entity.id
_entity.type
_entity.pdbx_description
1 polymer ?
#
loop_
_entity_poly.entity_id
_entity_poly.type
_entity_poly.pdbx_seq_one_letter_code
_entity_poly.pdbx_strand_id
1 'polypeptide(L)'
;MIIRSHLNLIVLLIAWIIIFSLTSSVSGLGTFTHIETNSSSPKPMMWQYGNYIDGTVVLRIINVENISDTGDVVLIRQMLSLRIIYPNGTVSEIDKGLEIQEFNWQITTTSDGINQDPISIFALQRDNLLVRYFKASNTSDITTYEEWGRIIDWYGNLYR
;
A
#
# COMPACT_ATOMS: atom_id res chain seq x y z
N MET A 1 18.56 40.72 -39.82
CA MET A 1 18.57 40.45 -38.36
C MET A 1 17.41 39.55 -37.91
N ILE A 2 16.88 38.67 -38.76
CA ILE A 2 15.72 37.80 -38.44
C ILE A 2 16.18 36.32 -38.34
N ILE A 3 17.14 35.92 -39.17
CA ILE A 3 17.69 34.56 -39.22
C ILE A 3 18.40 34.14 -37.90
N ARG A 4 19.08 35.07 -37.22
CA ARG A 4 19.73 34.80 -35.91
C ARG A 4 18.73 34.49 -34.78
N SER A 5 17.53 35.07 -34.83
CA SER A 5 16.50 34.88 -33.79
C SER A 5 15.85 33.50 -33.91
N HIS A 6 15.54 33.05 -35.14
CA HIS A 6 15.00 31.71 -35.37
C HIS A 6 16.01 30.60 -35.06
N LEU A 7 17.30 30.84 -35.32
CA LEU A 7 18.36 29.89 -34.96
C LEU A 7 18.47 29.72 -33.43
N ASN A 8 18.37 30.81 -32.67
CA ASN A 8 18.38 30.75 -31.20
C ASN A 8 17.14 30.01 -30.64
N LEU A 9 15.96 30.19 -31.25
CA LEU A 9 14.74 29.53 -30.83
C LEU A 9 14.81 28.01 -31.05
N ILE A 10 15.35 27.58 -32.20
CA ILE A 10 15.55 26.16 -32.54
C ILE A 10 16.56 25.52 -31.58
N VAL A 11 17.66 26.20 -31.27
CA VAL A 11 18.66 25.71 -30.30
C VAL A 11 18.05 25.57 -28.91
N LEU A 12 17.20 26.51 -28.48
CA LEU A 12 16.53 26.44 -27.18
C LEU A 12 15.53 25.28 -27.12
N LEU A 13 14.80 25.03 -28.21
CA LEU A 13 13.85 23.92 -28.31
C LEU A 13 14.56 22.56 -28.27
N ILE A 14 15.67 22.43 -29.00
CA ILE A 14 16.50 21.22 -28.99
C ILE A 14 17.10 21.00 -27.59
N ALA A 15 17.59 22.05 -26.93
CA ALA A 15 18.09 21.96 -25.56
C ALA A 15 17.00 21.49 -24.59
N TRP A 16 15.77 22.00 -24.72
CA TRP A 16 14.62 21.56 -23.92
C TRP A 16 14.26 20.09 -24.16
N ILE A 17 14.23 19.65 -25.41
CA ILE A 17 13.96 18.25 -25.76
C ILE A 17 15.05 17.34 -25.19
N ILE A 18 16.31 17.73 -25.30
CA ILE A 18 17.46 16.98 -24.75
C ILE A 18 17.35 16.91 -23.22
N ILE A 19 17.08 18.01 -22.52
CA ILE A 19 16.89 18.02 -21.06
C ILE A 19 15.72 17.12 -20.64
N PHE A 20 14.60 17.15 -21.37
CA PHE A 20 13.43 16.31 -21.09
C PHE A 20 13.65 14.83 -21.42
N SER A 21 14.52 14.50 -22.38
CA SER A 21 14.83 13.11 -22.74
C SER A 21 15.94 12.51 -21.89
N LEU A 22 16.89 13.30 -21.37
CA LEU A 22 17.91 12.84 -20.41
C LEU A 22 17.35 12.54 -19.02
N THR A 23 16.22 13.12 -18.61
CA THR A 23 15.56 12.74 -17.35
C THR A 23 14.80 11.42 -17.44
N SER A 24 14.60 10.87 -18.64
CA SER A 24 13.82 9.65 -18.88
C SER A 24 14.61 8.34 -18.76
N SER A 25 15.91 8.39 -18.47
CA SER A 25 16.79 7.23 -18.55
C SER A 25 17.41 6.81 -17.22
N VAL A 26 16.61 6.46 -16.21
CA VAL A 26 16.91 5.32 -15.31
C VAL A 26 15.60 4.75 -14.75
N SER A 27 15.01 3.78 -15.44
CA SER A 27 14.38 2.67 -14.72
C SER A 27 14.87 1.38 -15.36
N GLY A 28 16.14 1.07 -15.13
CA GLY A 28 16.57 -0.32 -15.31
C GLY A 28 15.65 -1.19 -14.45
N LEU A 29 15.21 -2.33 -14.98
CA LEU A 29 14.58 -3.39 -14.19
C LEU A 29 15.58 -3.77 -13.09
N GLY A 30 15.45 -3.12 -11.94
CA GLY A 30 16.27 -3.32 -10.76
C GLY A 30 15.55 -4.26 -9.81
N THR A 31 16.26 -5.26 -9.30
CA THR A 31 15.77 -6.04 -8.17
C THR A 31 15.94 -5.21 -6.91
N PHE A 32 14.84 -4.97 -6.19
CA PHE A 32 14.84 -4.32 -4.89
C PHE A 32 14.63 -5.37 -3.78
N THR A 33 15.41 -5.26 -2.70
CA THR A 33 15.28 -6.14 -1.52
C THR A 33 15.21 -5.29 -0.27
N HIS A 34 14.14 -5.44 0.51
CA HIS A 34 13.99 -4.89 1.86
C HIS A 34 14.02 -6.02 2.88
N ILE A 35 14.75 -5.82 3.99
CA ILE A 35 14.83 -6.80 5.08
C ILE A 35 14.06 -6.25 6.28
N GLU A 36 12.98 -6.92 6.65
CA GLU A 36 12.21 -6.63 7.86
C GLU A 36 13.05 -6.90 9.10
N THR A 37 13.29 -5.86 9.91
CA THR A 37 14.16 -5.94 11.11
C THR A 37 13.40 -6.44 12.35
N ASN A 38 12.09 -6.21 12.41
CA ASN A 38 11.22 -6.67 13.49
C ASN A 38 10.61 -8.04 13.16
N SER A 39 11.47 -9.06 13.08
CA SER A 39 11.12 -10.44 12.72
C SER A 39 10.51 -11.26 13.87
N SER A 40 9.94 -10.59 14.89
CA SER A 40 9.26 -11.30 15.98
C SER A 40 8.18 -12.17 15.37
N SER A 41 8.34 -13.49 15.55
CA SER A 41 7.39 -14.52 15.12
C SER A 41 5.96 -14.02 15.38
N PRO A 42 5.11 -14.00 14.35
CA PRO A 42 5.18 -14.79 13.12
C PRO A 42 5.81 -14.10 11.90
N LYS A 43 6.21 -14.91 10.91
CA LYS A 43 6.87 -14.43 9.69
C LYS A 43 5.94 -13.48 8.91
N PRO A 44 6.42 -12.30 8.48
CA PRO A 44 5.64 -11.38 7.67
C PRO A 44 5.33 -11.97 6.29
N MET A 45 4.11 -11.75 5.81
CA MET A 45 3.65 -12.13 4.47
C MET A 45 3.13 -10.89 3.72
N MET A 46 3.59 -10.70 2.49
CA MET A 46 3.00 -9.71 1.58
C MET A 46 1.59 -10.17 1.23
N TRP A 47 0.59 -9.36 1.57
CA TRP A 47 -0.80 -9.77 1.48
C TRP A 47 -1.57 -9.00 0.41
N GLN A 48 -1.36 -7.68 0.35
CA GLN A 48 -2.01 -6.83 -0.64
C GLN A 48 -1.03 -5.74 -1.07
N TYR A 49 -1.20 -5.19 -2.26
CA TYR A 49 -0.48 -4.02 -2.72
C TYR A 49 -1.40 -3.02 -3.41
N GLY A 50 -0.94 -1.77 -3.48
CA GLY A 50 -1.52 -0.70 -4.29
C GLY A 50 -0.42 0.09 -4.98
N ASN A 51 -0.76 0.80 -6.06
CA ASN A 51 0.19 1.58 -6.85
C ASN A 51 -0.30 3.01 -7.01
N TYR A 52 0.62 3.96 -6.96
CA TYR A 52 0.39 5.36 -7.26
C TYR A 52 0.89 5.70 -8.68
N ILE A 53 0.41 6.82 -9.22
CA ILE A 53 0.72 7.26 -10.60
C ILE A 53 2.21 7.56 -10.79
N ASP A 54 2.91 7.97 -9.72
CA ASP A 54 4.34 8.26 -9.73
C ASP A 54 5.22 7.00 -9.68
N GLY A 55 4.62 5.80 -9.64
CA GLY A 55 5.30 4.53 -9.53
C GLY A 55 5.60 4.09 -8.09
N THR A 56 5.18 4.87 -7.08
CA THR A 56 5.25 4.44 -5.69
C THR A 56 4.32 3.24 -5.47
N VAL A 57 4.81 2.22 -4.77
CA VAL A 57 4.05 1.02 -4.42
C VAL A 57 3.83 1.00 -2.92
N VAL A 58 2.62 0.71 -2.48
CA VAL A 58 2.32 0.43 -1.07
C VAL A 58 2.04 -1.04 -0.92
N LEU A 59 2.78 -1.71 -0.04
CA LEU A 59 2.53 -3.09 0.35
C LEU A 59 1.85 -3.11 1.71
N ARG A 60 0.82 -3.93 1.86
CA ARG A 60 0.33 -4.38 3.15
C ARG A 60 0.95 -5.73 3.48
N ILE A 61 1.56 -5.78 4.66
CA ILE A 61 2.13 -6.98 5.24
C ILE A 61 1.21 -7.46 6.37
N ILE A 62 0.98 -8.76 6.46
CA ILE A 62 0.34 -9.40 7.61
C ILE A 62 1.33 -10.28 8.35
N ASN A 63 1.10 -10.48 9.64
CA ASN A 63 1.87 -11.41 10.48
C ASN A 63 0.88 -12.42 11.06
N VAL A 64 1.04 -13.71 10.73
CA VAL A 64 0.05 -14.76 11.04
C VAL A 64 0.25 -15.34 12.44
N GLU A 65 -0.52 -14.89 13.42
CA GLU A 65 -0.34 -15.27 14.83
C GLU A 65 -0.78 -16.70 15.11
N ASN A 66 -1.93 -17.09 14.56
CA ASN A 66 -2.48 -18.42 14.77
C ASN A 66 -3.33 -18.82 13.56
N ILE A 67 -3.49 -20.12 13.36
CA ILE A 67 -4.36 -20.72 12.38
C ILE A 67 -5.27 -21.69 13.14
N SER A 68 -6.58 -21.65 12.90
CA SER A 68 -7.53 -22.57 13.51
C SER A 68 -7.17 -24.03 13.19
N ASP A 69 -7.56 -24.96 14.06
CA ASP A 69 -7.33 -26.40 13.84
C ASP A 69 -7.94 -26.90 12.52
N THR A 70 -9.05 -26.28 12.11
CA THR A 70 -9.74 -26.53 10.83
C THR A 70 -9.09 -25.86 9.64
N GLY A 71 -8.16 -24.92 9.86
CA GLY A 71 -7.43 -24.18 8.81
C GLY A 71 -8.25 -23.11 8.09
N ASP A 72 -9.49 -22.90 8.50
CA ASP A 72 -10.45 -21.97 7.90
C ASP A 72 -10.35 -20.54 8.43
N VAL A 73 -9.69 -20.33 9.57
CA VAL A 73 -9.51 -19.01 10.18
C VAL A 73 -8.04 -18.76 10.45
N VAL A 74 -7.53 -17.64 9.94
CA VAL A 74 -6.17 -17.16 10.17
C VAL A 74 -6.24 -15.88 11.01
N LEU A 75 -5.72 -15.95 12.22
CA LEU A 75 -5.56 -14.78 13.09
C LEU A 75 -4.29 -14.05 12.71
N ILE A 76 -4.39 -12.75 12.47
CA ILE A 76 -3.26 -11.89 12.16
C ILE A 76 -3.04 -10.87 13.27
N ARG A 77 -1.80 -10.42 13.40
CA ARG A 77 -1.43 -9.34 14.33
C ARG A 77 -2.34 -8.14 14.15
N GLN A 78 -2.85 -7.61 15.27
CA GLN A 78 -3.78 -6.48 15.29
C GLN A 78 -3.12 -5.12 14.98
N MET A 79 -2.40 -5.04 13.87
CA MET A 79 -1.67 -3.86 13.46
C MET A 79 -1.63 -3.76 11.94
N LEU A 80 -1.94 -2.58 11.40
CA LEU A 80 -1.79 -2.31 9.98
C LEU A 80 -0.30 -2.05 9.71
N SER A 81 0.35 -2.99 9.05
CA SER A 81 1.74 -2.88 8.62
C SER A 81 1.82 -2.58 7.13
N LEU A 82 2.35 -1.42 6.79
CA LEU A 82 2.53 -0.93 5.43
C LEU A 82 4.01 -0.68 5.13
N ARG A 83 4.41 -0.94 3.88
CA ARG A 83 5.70 -0.56 3.32
C ARG A 83 5.47 0.28 2.08
N ILE A 84 5.88 1.54 2.11
CA ILE A 84 5.78 2.47 0.99
C ILE A 84 7.14 2.42 0.29
N ILE A 85 7.15 1.87 -0.92
CA ILE A 85 8.33 1.67 -1.75
C ILE A 85 8.33 2.71 -2.85
N TYR A 86 9.31 3.60 -2.81
CA TYR A 86 9.43 4.68 -3.78
C TYR A 86 10.19 4.21 -5.03
N PRO A 87 10.00 4.88 -6.19
CA PRO A 87 10.73 4.55 -7.42
C PRO A 87 12.26 4.62 -7.30
N ASN A 88 12.77 5.40 -6.35
CA ASN A 88 14.20 5.52 -6.06
C ASN A 88 14.75 4.37 -5.19
N GLY A 89 13.92 3.39 -4.81
CA GLY A 89 14.31 2.24 -3.99
C GLY A 89 14.34 2.51 -2.48
N THR A 90 13.93 3.70 -2.01
CA THR A 90 13.76 3.93 -0.56
C THR A 90 12.46 3.31 -0.07
N VAL A 91 12.40 3.00 1.24
CA VAL A 91 11.21 2.45 1.90
C VAL A 91 10.86 3.25 3.14
N SER A 92 9.59 3.61 3.28
CA SER A 92 9.00 4.08 4.53
C SER A 92 8.12 2.99 5.14
N GLU A 93 8.26 2.77 6.44
CA GLU A 93 7.51 1.77 7.19
C GLU A 93 6.43 2.45 8.04
N ILE A 94 5.21 1.92 7.99
CA ILE A 94 4.11 2.36 8.85
C ILE A 94 3.55 1.14 9.55
N ASP A 95 3.54 1.19 10.87
CA ASP A 95 3.01 0.17 11.75
C ASP A 95 1.99 0.85 12.68
N LYS A 96 0.69 0.68 12.38
CA LYS A 96 -0.38 1.48 12.99
C LYS A 96 -1.51 0.64 13.54
N GLY A 97 -1.84 0.83 14.82
CA GLY A 97 -3.09 0.34 15.39
C GLY A 97 -4.27 1.15 14.86
N LEU A 98 -5.31 0.47 14.36
CA LEU A 98 -6.49 1.12 13.77
C LEU A 98 -7.64 1.37 14.76
N GLU A 99 -7.56 0.78 15.97
CA GLU A 99 -8.63 0.85 16.98
C GLU A 99 -10.00 0.38 16.41
N ILE A 100 -9.97 -0.72 15.65
CA ILE A 100 -11.15 -1.37 15.06
C ILE A 100 -11.48 -2.67 15.80
N GLN A 101 -12.69 -3.19 15.62
CA GLN A 101 -13.15 -4.42 16.27
C GLN A 101 -12.30 -5.62 15.86
N GLU A 102 -12.00 -6.50 16.82
CA GLU A 102 -11.02 -7.58 16.68
C GLU A 102 -11.29 -8.54 15.52
N PHE A 103 -12.56 -8.76 15.17
CA PHE A 103 -12.93 -9.65 14.07
C PHE A 103 -12.34 -9.21 12.71
N ASN A 104 -11.95 -7.94 12.56
CA ASN A 104 -11.29 -7.47 11.34
C ASN A 104 -9.88 -8.04 11.16
N TRP A 105 -9.26 -8.56 12.22
CA TRP A 105 -7.94 -9.17 12.20
C TRP A 105 -8.00 -10.70 12.03
N GLN A 106 -9.10 -11.19 11.45
CA GLN A 106 -9.31 -12.60 11.16
C GLN A 106 -9.59 -12.74 9.66
N ILE A 107 -8.73 -13.48 8.97
CA ILE A 107 -8.94 -13.85 7.57
C ILE A 107 -9.65 -15.20 7.57
N THR A 108 -10.82 -15.26 6.94
CA THR A 108 -11.62 -16.49 6.86
C THR A 108 -11.51 -17.10 5.48
N THR A 109 -11.45 -18.42 5.39
CA THR A 109 -11.41 -19.14 4.13
C THR A 109 -12.78 -19.75 3.88
N THR A 110 -13.41 -19.37 2.77
CA THR A 110 -14.69 -19.96 2.34
C THR A 110 -14.51 -21.43 1.95
N SER A 111 -15.61 -22.18 1.86
CA SER A 111 -15.60 -23.58 1.39
C SER A 111 -14.94 -23.78 0.02
N ASP A 112 -14.93 -22.73 -0.80
CA ASP A 112 -14.33 -22.72 -2.14
C ASP A 112 -12.83 -22.36 -2.13
N GLY A 113 -12.23 -22.23 -0.94
CA GLY A 113 -10.81 -21.91 -0.78
C GLY A 113 -10.47 -20.43 -0.95
N ILE A 114 -11.47 -19.53 -0.99
CA ILE A 114 -11.26 -18.09 -1.16
C ILE A 114 -11.08 -17.44 0.21
N ASN A 115 -9.95 -16.76 0.41
CA ASN A 115 -9.67 -15.94 1.59
C ASN A 115 -10.51 -14.66 1.57
N GLN A 116 -11.21 -14.39 2.66
CA GLN A 116 -11.99 -13.21 2.95
C GLN A 116 -11.26 -12.43 4.04
N ASP A 117 -10.61 -11.34 3.63
CA ASP A 117 -9.96 -10.41 4.55
C ASP A 117 -10.86 -9.18 4.73
N PRO A 118 -11.34 -8.92 5.96
CA PRO A 118 -12.13 -7.72 6.25
C PRO A 118 -11.38 -6.42 5.95
N ILE A 119 -10.05 -6.42 6.06
CA ILE A 119 -9.21 -5.24 5.83
C ILE A 119 -8.71 -5.22 4.40
N SER A 120 -8.88 -4.09 3.72
CA SER A 120 -8.27 -3.87 2.40
C SER A 120 -7.76 -2.45 2.25
N ILE A 121 -6.72 -2.29 1.42
CA ILE A 121 -6.09 -1.01 1.14
C ILE A 121 -6.30 -0.57 -0.31
N PHE A 122 -6.47 0.73 -0.52
CA PHE A 122 -6.58 1.35 -1.85
C PHE A 122 -5.73 2.61 -1.90
N ALA A 123 -4.78 2.66 -2.82
CA ALA A 123 -4.01 3.86 -3.10
C ALA A 123 -4.95 4.97 -3.61
N LEU A 124 -4.90 6.15 -2.98
CA LEU A 124 -5.63 7.33 -3.42
C LEU A 124 -4.67 8.32 -4.12
N GLN A 125 -5.11 9.55 -4.32
CA GLN A 125 -4.23 10.63 -4.78
C GLN A 125 -3.49 11.25 -3.60
N ARG A 126 -2.25 11.74 -3.85
CA ARG A 126 -1.44 12.53 -2.91
C ARG A 126 -1.25 11.84 -1.57
N ASP A 127 -0.25 10.98 -1.47
CA ASP A 127 0.27 10.45 -0.20
C ASP A 127 -0.77 9.85 0.79
N ASN A 128 -1.94 9.46 0.28
CA ASN A 128 -3.07 8.97 1.05
C ASN A 128 -3.50 7.57 0.59
N LEU A 129 -3.92 6.77 1.56
CA LEU A 129 -4.40 5.41 1.38
C LEU A 129 -5.75 5.26 2.07
N LEU A 130 -6.75 4.72 1.38
CA LEU A 130 -7.99 4.27 2.01
C LEU A 130 -7.76 2.89 2.61
N VAL A 131 -8.05 2.76 3.90
CA VAL A 131 -8.15 1.48 4.61
C VAL A 131 -9.62 1.20 4.84
N ARG A 132 -10.11 0.13 4.23
CA ARG A 132 -11.49 -0.34 4.37
C ARG A 132 -11.54 -1.48 5.36
N TYR A 133 -12.57 -1.50 6.20
CA TYR A 133 -12.81 -2.50 7.24
C TYR A 133 -14.31 -2.56 7.55
N PHE A 134 -14.72 -3.43 8.46
CA PHE A 134 -16.12 -3.55 8.86
C PHE A 134 -16.35 -3.14 10.31
N LYS A 135 -17.52 -2.58 10.56
CA LYS A 135 -18.03 -2.28 11.90
C LYS A 135 -19.37 -2.98 12.08
N ALA A 136 -19.58 -3.59 13.25
CA ALA A 136 -20.85 -4.23 13.60
C ALA A 136 -21.35 -3.70 14.93
N SER A 137 -22.64 -3.36 15.01
CA SER A 137 -23.28 -3.07 16.31
C SER A 137 -23.53 -4.34 17.13
N ASN A 138 -23.67 -5.48 16.46
CA ASN A 138 -23.77 -6.79 17.09
C ASN A 138 -22.95 -7.82 16.29
N THR A 139 -21.84 -8.30 16.86
CA THR A 139 -20.93 -9.25 16.18
C THR A 139 -21.54 -10.63 15.97
N SER A 140 -22.68 -10.95 16.59
CA SER A 140 -23.43 -12.19 16.36
C SER A 140 -24.50 -12.07 15.28
N ASP A 141 -24.73 -10.87 14.73
CA ASP A 141 -25.73 -10.63 13.70
C ASP A 141 -25.08 -9.98 12.46
N ILE A 142 -24.93 -10.78 11.42
CA ILE A 142 -24.28 -10.37 10.15
C ILE A 142 -25.01 -9.21 9.46
N THR A 143 -26.31 -9.01 9.72
CA THR A 143 -27.07 -7.92 9.11
C THR A 143 -26.70 -6.54 9.67
N THR A 144 -25.97 -6.52 10.79
CA THR A 144 -25.50 -5.27 11.42
C THR A 144 -24.11 -4.84 10.97
N TYR A 145 -23.48 -5.59 10.06
CA TYR A 145 -22.16 -5.29 9.55
C TYR A 145 -22.25 -4.22 8.47
N GLU A 146 -21.52 -3.13 8.70
CA GLU A 146 -21.39 -2.01 7.78
C GLU A 146 -19.94 -1.88 7.36
N GLU A 147 -19.72 -1.61 6.08
CA GLU A 147 -18.40 -1.26 5.57
C GLU A 147 -18.03 0.17 5.98
N TRP A 148 -16.83 0.32 6.53
CA TRP A 148 -16.27 1.58 7.01
C TRP A 148 -14.91 1.80 6.36
N GLY A 149 -14.48 3.06 6.34
CA GLY A 149 -13.19 3.46 5.79
C GLY A 149 -12.49 4.48 6.69
N ARG A 150 -11.17 4.45 6.69
CA ARG A 150 -10.32 5.53 7.20
C ARG A 150 -9.24 5.85 6.19
N ILE A 151 -8.85 7.12 6.13
CA ILE A 151 -7.69 7.51 5.33
C ILE A 151 -6.47 7.49 6.23
N ILE A 152 -5.36 6.93 5.73
CA ILE A 152 -4.04 7.03 6.35
C ILE A 152 -3.09 7.72 5.39
N ASP A 153 -2.34 8.70 5.88
CA ASP A 153 -1.27 9.33 5.10
C ASP A 153 0.06 8.55 5.23
N TRP A 154 1.04 8.91 4.42
CA TRP A 154 2.38 8.30 4.44
C TRP A 154 3.18 8.59 5.72
N TYR A 155 2.67 9.43 6.61
CA TYR A 155 3.23 9.69 7.94
C TYR A 155 2.54 8.86 9.04
N GLY A 156 1.54 8.05 8.69
CA GLY A 156 0.80 7.21 9.63
C GLY A 156 -0.26 7.97 10.44
N ASN A 157 -0.66 9.17 10.00
CA ASN A 157 -1.79 9.87 10.59
C ASN A 157 -3.10 9.30 10.06
N LEU A 158 -4.09 9.16 10.94
CA LEU A 158 -5.41 8.63 10.60
C LEU A 158 -6.42 9.76 10.49
N TYR A 159 -7.21 9.74 9.42
CA TYR A 159 -8.30 10.67 9.17
C TYR A 159 -9.63 9.90 9.06
N ARG A 160 -10.71 10.57 9.47
CA ARG A 160 -12.06 10.05 9.50
C ARG A 160 -12.86 10.51 8.29
#